data_AF-A0A4R7PJG3-F1
#
_entry.id   AF-A0A4R7PJG3-F1
#
_cell.length_a   1.000
_cell.length_b   1.000
_cell.length_c   1.000
_cell.angle_alpha   90.00
_cell.angle_beta   90.00
_cell.angle_gamma   90.00
#
_symmetry.space_group_name_H-M   'P 1'
#
loop_
_entity.id
_entity.type
_entity.pdbx_description
1 polymer ?
#
loop_
_entity_poly.entity_id
_entity_poly.type
_entity_poly.pdbx_seq_one_letter_code
_entity_poly.pdbx_strand_id
1 'polypeptide(L)' 'MDNIKHKGDGQLESKYDSGLEDRWSTIREEYRRHYPSITDKDVDFRTGEFDLLAQNIARRTNRSRDQVLEEIKNWQMQ' A
#
# COMPACT_ATOMS: atom_id res chain seq x y z
N MET A 1 23.01 -33.37 4.07
CA MET A 1 21.68 -33.63 3.50
C MET A 1 20.98 -32.30 3.29
N ASP A 2 20.84 -31.94 2.01
CA ASP A 2 19.63 -31.37 1.39
C ASP A 2 19.00 -30.08 1.96
N ASN A 3 19.22 -29.03 1.17
CA ASN A 3 18.55 -27.75 1.14
C ASN A 3 17.07 -27.89 0.71
N ILE A 4 16.09 -27.74 1.63
CA ILE A 4 14.66 -27.56 1.28
C ILE A 4 13.95 -26.59 2.24
N LYS A 5 13.98 -25.31 1.89
CA LYS A 5 12.79 -24.45 1.65
C LYS A 5 11.58 -24.60 2.59
N HIS A 6 11.48 -23.73 3.59
CA HIS A 6 10.18 -23.24 4.10
C HIS A 6 10.15 -21.70 4.00
N LYS A 7 9.92 -21.21 2.76
CA LYS A 7 9.26 -19.92 2.55
C LYS A 7 7.80 -20.13 2.95
N GLY A 8 7.45 -19.72 4.16
CA GLY A 8 6.08 -19.63 4.65
C GLY A 8 5.85 -18.20 5.10
N ASP A 9 5.32 -17.40 4.19
CA ASP A 9 4.67 -16.10 4.41
C ASP A 9 3.78 -16.17 5.67
N GLY A 10 4.24 -15.55 6.76
CA GLY A 10 3.54 -15.62 8.05
C GLY A 10 3.95 -14.51 9.02
N GLN A 11 4.44 -13.39 8.50
CA GLN A 11 4.83 -12.24 9.31
C GLN A 11 4.55 -10.90 8.59
N LEU A 12 3.34 -10.73 8.07
CA LEU A 12 2.86 -9.44 7.57
C LEU A 12 1.75 -8.85 8.47
N GLU A 13 1.29 -9.58 9.48
CA GLU A 13 0.02 -9.33 10.19
C GLU A 13 0.04 -8.30 11.34
N SER A 14 1.04 -7.42 11.51
CA SER A 14 0.86 -6.33 12.52
C SER A 14 1.68 -5.05 12.35
N LYS A 15 2.37 -4.86 11.23
CA LYS A 15 3.31 -3.72 11.09
C LYS A 15 2.77 -2.53 10.29
N TYR A 16 1.57 -2.65 9.72
CA TYR A 16 1.14 -1.78 8.62
C TYR A 16 -0.07 -0.91 8.94
N ASP A 17 -0.89 -1.26 9.93
CA ASP A 17 -2.21 -0.64 10.11
C ASP A 17 -2.14 0.85 10.46
N SER A 18 -1.62 1.24 11.62
CA SER A 18 -1.83 2.63 12.08
C SER A 18 -0.92 3.68 11.41
N GLY A 19 0.31 3.32 11.09
CA GLY A 19 1.32 4.27 10.60
C GLY A 19 1.20 4.62 9.12
N LEU A 20 0.69 3.68 8.31
CA LEU A 20 0.49 3.94 6.88
C LEU A 20 -0.77 4.75 6.60
N GLU A 21 -1.83 4.56 7.40
CA GLU A 21 -3.07 5.34 7.27
C GLU A 21 -2.82 6.85 7.52
N ASP A 22 -2.04 7.17 8.55
CA ASP A 22 -1.64 8.54 8.88
C ASP A 22 -0.75 9.15 7.78
N ARG A 23 0.28 8.40 7.35
CA ARG A 23 1.15 8.82 6.26
C ARG A 23 0.39 9.02 4.97
N TRP A 24 -0.50 8.09 4.62
CA TRP A 24 -1.37 8.19 3.46
C TRP A 24 -2.23 9.44 3.51
N SER A 25 -2.85 9.74 4.65
CA SER A 25 -3.63 10.97 4.81
C SER A 25 -2.81 12.24 4.54
N THR A 26 -1.51 12.21 4.84
CA THR A 26 -0.56 13.28 4.56
C THR A 26 -0.16 13.34 3.08
N ILE A 27 0.11 12.20 2.44
CA ILE A 27 0.64 12.16 1.06
C ILE A 27 -0.43 12.02 -0.03
N ARG A 28 -1.67 11.64 0.31
CA ARG A 28 -2.72 11.25 -0.66
C ARG A 28 -2.97 12.30 -1.73
N GLU A 29 -2.87 13.58 -1.38
CA GLU A 29 -3.12 14.68 -2.31
C GLU A 29 -2.02 14.75 -3.37
N GLU A 30 -0.76 14.73 -2.95
CA GLU A 30 0.40 14.71 -3.85
C GLU A 30 0.50 13.40 -4.62
N TYR A 31 0.22 12.26 -3.97
CA TYR A 31 0.21 10.95 -4.60
C TYR A 31 -0.82 10.88 -5.74
N ARG A 32 -2.02 11.45 -5.55
CA ARG A 32 -3.04 11.57 -6.60
C ARG A 32 -2.64 12.52 -7.73
N ARG A 33 -1.86 13.56 -7.44
CA ARG A 33 -1.30 14.43 -8.50
C ARG A 33 -0.27 13.68 -9.35
N HIS A 34 0.55 12.83 -8.72
CA HIS A 34 1.53 12.01 -9.43
C HIS A 34 0.86 10.89 -10.25
N TYR A 35 -0.24 10.33 -9.75
CA TYR A 35 -1.00 9.27 -10.41
C TYR A 35 -2.43 9.72 -10.74
N PRO A 36 -2.63 10.51 -11.81
CA PRO A 36 -3.96 11.00 -12.19
C PRO A 36 -4.92 9.88 -12.63
N SER A 37 -4.42 8.65 -12.81
CA SER A 37 -5.25 7.47 -13.05
C SER A 37 -6.01 7.02 -11.80
N ILE A 38 -5.52 7.35 -10.60
CA ILE A 38 -6.14 7.00 -9.32
C ILE A 38 -7.32 7.93 -9.07
N THR A 39 -8.49 7.33 -8.86
CA THR A 39 -9.73 8.07 -8.61
C THR A 39 -10.08 8.08 -7.14
N ASP A 40 -11.03 8.95 -6.77
CA ASP A 40 -11.57 9.02 -5.40
C ASP A 40 -12.05 7.67 -4.89
N LYS A 41 -12.58 6.81 -5.79
CA LYS A 41 -13.04 5.47 -5.46
C LYS A 41 -11.92 4.49 -5.14
N ASP A 42 -10.74 4.67 -5.72
CA ASP A 42 -9.60 3.80 -5.49
C ASP A 42 -8.91 4.12 -4.14
N VAL A 43 -9.11 5.34 -3.64
CA VAL A 43 -8.54 5.85 -2.38
C VAL A 43 -9.57 5.97 -1.27
N ASP A 44 -10.81 5.54 -1.52
CA ASP A 44 -11.87 5.47 -0.53
C ASP A 44 -11.67 4.20 0.30
N PHE A 45 -11.38 4.37 1.59
CA PHE A 45 -11.18 3.28 2.53
C PHE A 45 -11.68 3.69 3.91
N ARG A 46 -12.07 2.69 4.71
CA ARG A 46 -12.38 2.89 6.12
C ARG A 46 -11.17 2.54 6.97
N THR A 47 -11.14 3.06 8.18
CA THR A 47 -10.09 2.75 9.15
C THR A 47 -10.00 1.23 9.35
N GLY A 48 -8.79 0.67 9.19
CA GLY A 48 -8.55 -0.78 9.22
C GLY A 48 -8.77 -1.52 7.88
N GLU A 49 -9.19 -0.81 6.82
CA GLU A 49 -9.31 -1.34 5.45
C GLU A 49 -8.20 -0.82 4.52
N PHE A 50 -7.06 -0.41 5.09
CA PHE A 50 -5.94 0.14 4.30
C PHE A 50 -5.38 -0.86 3.28
N ASP A 51 -5.47 -2.15 3.56
CA ASP A 51 -5.08 -3.21 2.64
C ASP A 51 -5.91 -3.16 1.33
N LEU A 52 -7.21 -2.90 1.44
CA LEU A 52 -8.12 -2.78 0.30
C LEU A 52 -7.80 -1.55 -0.55
N LEU A 53 -7.43 -0.43 0.07
CA LEU A 53 -6.92 0.76 -0.63
C LEU A 53 -5.69 0.41 -1.47
N ALA A 54 -4.70 -0.23 -0.86
CA ALA A 54 -3.47 -0.60 -1.55
C ALA A 54 -3.76 -1.56 -2.71
N GLN A 55 -4.68 -2.50 -2.56
CA GLN A 55 -5.12 -3.38 -3.64
C GLN A 55 -5.81 -2.63 -4.79
N ASN A 56 -6.68 -1.66 -4.49
CA ASN A 56 -7.36 -0.85 -5.51
C ASN A 56 -6.37 -0.02 -6.32
N ILE A 57 -5.46 0.69 -5.64
CA ILE A 57 -4.39 1.47 -6.27
C ILE A 57 -3.48 0.57 -7.11
N ALA A 58 -3.10 -0.61 -6.57
CA ALA A 58 -2.28 -1.58 -7.27
C ALA A 58 -2.94 -2.03 -8.58
N ARG A 59 -4.23 -2.36 -8.55
CA ARG A 59 -5.01 -2.72 -9.75
C ARG A 59 -5.05 -1.57 -10.77
N ARG A 60 -5.20 -0.33 -10.30
CA ARG A 60 -5.29 0.86 -11.16
C ARG A 60 -3.96 1.23 -11.81
N THR A 61 -2.86 1.01 -11.10
CA THR A 61 -1.49 1.32 -11.53
C THR A 61 -0.78 0.12 -12.17
N ASN A 62 -1.44 -1.03 -12.26
CA ASN A 62 -0.88 -2.31 -12.72
C ASN A 62 0.36 -2.76 -11.91
N ARG A 63 0.31 -2.54 -10.59
CA ARG A 63 1.35 -2.89 -9.62
C ARG A 63 0.84 -3.94 -8.64
N SER A 64 1.70 -4.38 -7.73
CA SER A 64 1.34 -5.25 -6.61
C SER A 64 0.98 -4.44 -5.37
N ARG A 65 0.09 -4.98 -4.53
CA ARG A 65 -0.26 -4.38 -3.22
C ARG A 65 0.98 -4.00 -2.42
N ASP A 66 1.94 -4.92 -2.32
CA ASP A 66 3.16 -4.72 -1.54
C ASP A 66 3.99 -3.53 -2.05
N GLN A 67 4.14 -3.40 -3.37
CA GLN A 67 4.82 -2.26 -3.99
C GLN A 67 4.13 -0.93 -3.67
N VAL A 68 2.80 -0.89 -3.66
CA VAL A 68 2.05 0.32 -3.27
C VAL A 68 2.26 0.65 -1.79
N LEU A 69 2.19 -0.36 -0.91
CA LEU A 69 2.43 -0.16 0.53
C LEU A 69 3.85 0.33 0.81
N GLU A 70 4.85 -0.28 0.17
CA GLU A 70 6.25 0.13 0.26
C GLU A 70 6.46 1.54 -0.29
N GLU A 71 5.82 1.88 -1.40
CA GLU A 71 5.90 3.21 -1.99
C GLU A 71 5.28 4.27 -1.07
N ILE A 72 4.08 4.03 -0.53
CA ILE A 72 3.43 4.92 0.45
C ILE A 72 4.32 5.09 1.69
N LYS A 73 4.90 4.00 2.19
CA LYS A 73 5.81 3.99 3.34
C LYS A 73 7.07 4.82 3.10
N ASN A 74 7.63 4.76 1.89
CA ASN A 74 8.89 5.44 1.56
C ASN A 74 8.70 6.78 0.84
N TRP A 75 7.45 7.17 0.55
CA TRP A 75 7.12 8.35 -0.25
C TRP A 75 7.80 9.60 0.29
N GLN A 76 8.81 10.10 -0.43
CA GLN A 76 9.46 11.37 -0.12
C GLN A 76 8.63 12.47 -0.77
N MET A 77 8.19 13.45 0.03
CA MET A 77 7.59 14.68 -0.50
C MET A 77 8.56 15.28 -1.53
N GLN A 78 8.11 15.38 -2.78
CA GLN A 78 8.86 15.95 -3.90
C GLN A 78 8.62 17.45 -3.98
#